data_AF-A0A7X9C6B5-F1
#
_entry.id   AF-A0A7X9C6B5-F1
#
_cell.length_a   1.000
_cell.length_b   1.000
_cell.length_c   1.000
_cell.angle_alpha   90.00
_cell.angle_beta   90.00
_cell.angle_gamma   90.00
#
_symmetry.space_group_name_H-M   'P 1'
#
loop_
_entity.id
_entity.type
_entity.pdbx_description
1 polymer ?
#
loop_
_entity_poly.entity_id
_entity_poly.type
_entity_poly.pdbx_seq_one_letter_code
_entity_poly.pdbx_strand_id
1 'polypeptide(L)'
;MVLVAAIVIALFFFVGAGAAIYLYYPDLIPFGKGEAADPAAGEDRIEEGETEIGSPPAMTGTKAEESAAVVPDRYSAIQEAINSSRTGQIITVKPGTYYENIDFRGKEVTLRSTDPDDPDVVTATILDGSSRGSVVTFKSGEGAGAVLTGFTITGGSGTWEDYTITSYDGERLNFKRQYGGGIFITGSSPTITKNVIRDNRAENAASDELGLGAGIAVLDCSSPLIEGNTITQNYSEGYGGGIAIFYRSHPVIKNNLIEDNRSVDFGGGILVTMMSDPVISGNEISHNSASTCGALYIAHMSGATVVNNLISSNSASLGGA
;
A
#
# COMPACT_ATOMS: atom_id res chain seq x y z
N MET A 1 6.23 -36.07 9.66
CA MET A 1 4.84 -35.95 9.14
C MET A 1 4.35 -34.58 9.52
N VAL A 2 4.25 -33.69 8.53
CA VAL A 2 3.87 -32.28 8.69
C VAL A 2 2.35 -32.22 8.87
N LEU A 3 1.89 -31.62 9.98
CA LEU A 3 0.47 -31.41 10.25
C LEU A 3 0.10 -30.00 9.76
N VAL A 4 -0.66 -29.93 8.67
CA VAL A 4 -1.27 -28.70 8.17
C VAL A 4 -2.50 -28.42 9.03
N ALA A 5 -2.44 -27.42 9.89
CA ALA A 5 -3.58 -26.96 10.68
C ALA A 5 -4.33 -25.87 9.91
N ALA A 6 -5.47 -26.22 9.30
CA ALA A 6 -6.47 -25.26 8.86
C ALA A 6 -7.21 -24.75 10.11
N ILE A 7 -6.89 -23.54 10.55
CA ILE A 7 -7.60 -22.87 11.63
C ILE A 7 -8.72 -22.03 11.02
N VAL A 8 -9.94 -22.57 11.07
CA VAL A 8 -11.18 -21.80 10.91
C VAL A 8 -11.51 -21.23 12.29
N ILE A 9 -11.22 -19.96 12.54
CA ILE A 9 -11.68 -19.29 13.78
C ILE A 9 -13.08 -18.73 13.56
N ALA A 10 -13.97 -19.21 14.41
CA ALA A 10 -15.38 -18.91 14.49
C ALA A 10 -15.66 -17.48 15.00
N LEU A 11 -16.82 -16.95 14.58
CA LEU A 11 -17.49 -15.80 15.19
C LEU A 11 -17.54 -15.94 16.72
N PHE A 12 -17.01 -14.96 17.44
CA PHE A 12 -17.39 -14.70 18.82
C PHE A 12 -18.13 -13.37 18.90
N PHE A 13 -19.43 -13.45 19.19
CA PHE A 13 -20.17 -12.35 19.80
C PHE A 13 -19.76 -12.26 21.27
N PHE A 14 -19.28 -11.10 21.71
CA PHE A 14 -19.38 -10.70 23.11
C PHE A 14 -20.19 -9.42 23.19
N VAL A 15 -21.34 -9.53 23.85
CA VAL A 15 -22.17 -8.41 24.32
C VAL A 15 -21.85 -8.20 25.80
N GLY A 16 -21.53 -6.96 26.18
CA GLY A 16 -21.46 -6.46 27.57
C GLY A 16 -20.04 -6.01 27.98
N ALA A 17 -19.80 -4.84 28.57
CA ALA A 17 -20.65 -3.71 28.97
C ALA A 17 -19.75 -2.48 29.14
N GLY A 18 -20.10 -1.35 28.53
CA GLY A 18 -19.34 -0.08 28.59
C GLY A 18 -19.57 0.73 27.32
N ALA A 19 -20.77 1.28 27.17
CA ALA A 19 -21.23 1.94 25.95
C ALA A 19 -20.50 3.28 25.69
N ALA A 20 -19.60 3.29 24.71
CA ALA A 20 -19.49 4.40 23.77
C ALA A 20 -20.24 3.98 22.50
N ILE A 21 -21.29 4.73 22.15
CA ILE A 21 -22.12 4.47 20.97
C ILE A 21 -21.27 4.76 19.73
N TYR A 22 -20.68 3.73 19.11
CA TYR A 22 -20.23 3.82 17.72
C TYR A 22 -21.43 3.50 16.83
N LEU A 23 -22.05 4.54 16.26
CA LEU A 23 -23.09 4.38 15.25
C LEU A 23 -22.46 3.77 13.99
N TYR A 24 -22.77 2.50 13.77
CA TYR A 24 -22.59 1.77 12.53
C TYR A 24 -23.48 2.37 11.44
N TYR A 25 -22.90 2.82 10.33
CA TYR A 25 -23.64 3.28 9.14
C TYR A 25 -23.35 2.32 7.98
N PRO A 26 -24.16 1.25 7.80
CA PRO A 26 -24.20 0.54 6.55
C PRO A 26 -24.94 1.42 5.53
N ASP A 27 -24.55 1.36 4.26
CA ASP A 27 -25.17 2.04 3.13
C ASP A 27 -24.78 3.51 2.92
N LEU A 28 -23.60 3.72 2.32
CA LEU A 28 -23.37 4.86 1.43
C LEU A 28 -23.32 4.36 -0.02
N ILE A 29 -24.46 4.57 -0.70
CA ILE A 29 -24.69 4.95 -2.11
C ILE A 29 -23.85 4.21 -3.19
N PRO A 30 -24.50 3.55 -4.17
CA PRO A 30 -23.80 2.92 -5.28
C PRO A 30 -23.11 4.00 -6.13
N PHE A 31 -21.77 3.91 -6.26
CA PHE A 31 -21.08 4.61 -7.33
C PHE A 31 -21.64 4.11 -8.67
N GLY A 32 -22.15 5.05 -9.45
CA GLY A 32 -22.81 4.81 -10.73
C GLY A 32 -21.94 3.98 -11.66
N LYS A 33 -22.59 3.04 -12.35
CA LYS A 33 -22.02 2.25 -13.43
C LYS A 33 -21.30 3.17 -14.42
N GLY A 34 -19.97 3.05 -14.51
CA GLY A 34 -19.28 3.39 -15.74
C GLY A 34 -19.77 2.41 -16.81
N GLU A 35 -20.33 2.96 -17.88
CA GLU A 35 -20.79 2.19 -19.04
C GLU A 35 -19.65 1.31 -19.56
N ALA A 36 -19.82 -0.01 -19.43
CA ALA A 36 -19.06 -0.96 -20.21
C ALA A 36 -19.53 -0.82 -21.66
N ALA A 37 -18.66 -0.33 -22.54
CA ALA A 37 -18.88 -0.37 -23.97
C ALA A 37 -18.94 -1.84 -24.41
N ASP A 38 -20.08 -2.22 -24.96
CA ASP A 38 -20.39 -3.48 -25.62
C ASP A 38 -19.55 -3.63 -26.91
N PRO A 39 -18.70 -4.66 -27.06
CA PRO A 39 -17.99 -4.90 -28.31
C PRO A 39 -18.68 -6.05 -29.07
N ALA A 40 -19.82 -5.79 -29.70
CA ALA A 40 -20.40 -6.72 -30.67
C ALA A 40 -21.40 -6.05 -31.62
N ALA A 41 -20.92 -5.45 -32.72
CA ALA A 41 -21.62 -5.41 -34.02
C ALA A 41 -20.75 -4.76 -35.09
N GLY A 42 -20.38 -5.51 -36.13
CA GLY A 42 -19.70 -4.98 -37.30
C GLY A 42 -18.86 -6.02 -38.03
N GLU A 43 -19.49 -7.12 -38.46
CA GLU A 43 -18.93 -7.92 -39.55
C GLU A 43 -19.01 -7.08 -40.83
N ASP A 44 -17.85 -6.70 -41.37
CA ASP A 44 -17.76 -6.26 -42.75
C ASP A 44 -16.57 -6.95 -43.44
N ARG A 45 -16.87 -7.41 -44.65
CA ARG A 45 -16.06 -8.24 -45.55
C ARG A 45 -14.64 -7.72 -45.73
N ILE A 46 -13.68 -8.65 -45.66
CA ILE A 46 -12.32 -8.46 -46.17
C ILE A 46 -12.27 -9.03 -47.59
N GLU A 47 -12.08 -8.17 -48.59
CA GLU A 47 -11.63 -8.57 -49.93
C GLU A 47 -10.10 -8.55 -49.97
N GLU A 48 -9.52 -9.62 -50.50
CA GLU A 48 -8.09 -9.84 -50.66
C GLU A 48 -7.51 -8.90 -51.74
N GLY A 49 -6.41 -8.23 -51.41
CA GLY A 49 -5.61 -7.43 -52.34
C GLY A 49 -4.13 -7.61 -52.02
N GLU A 50 -3.48 -8.53 -52.73
CA GLU A 50 -2.04 -8.75 -52.69
C GLU A 50 -1.29 -7.52 -53.26
N THR A 51 -0.28 -7.02 -52.54
CA THR A 51 0.84 -6.29 -53.17
C THR A 51 2.15 -6.57 -52.45
N GLU A 52 3.18 -6.77 -53.27
CA GLU A 52 4.49 -7.34 -53.02
C GLU A 52 5.49 -6.44 -52.25
N ILE A 53 6.26 -7.10 -51.37
CA ILE A 53 7.69 -6.96 -51.00
C ILE A 53 8.48 -5.69 -51.35
N GLY A 54 9.04 -5.08 -50.30
CA GLY A 54 10.28 -4.30 -50.34
C GLY A 54 10.97 -4.26 -48.96
N SER A 55 12.22 -4.71 -48.87
CA SER A 55 13.16 -4.49 -47.76
C SER A 55 14.53 -4.17 -48.35
N PRO A 56 15.48 -3.51 -47.64
CA PRO A 56 15.40 -2.53 -46.54
C PRO A 56 16.32 -1.29 -46.83
N PRO A 57 16.63 -0.44 -45.85
CA PRO A 57 18.03 -0.53 -45.40
C PRO A 57 18.19 -0.56 -43.88
N ALA A 58 19.24 -1.24 -43.46
CA ALA A 58 19.71 -1.31 -42.10
C ALA A 58 19.99 0.10 -41.54
N MET A 59 19.24 0.49 -40.52
CA MET A 59 19.64 1.57 -39.62
C MET A 59 20.40 0.96 -38.45
N THR A 60 21.72 0.92 -38.64
CA THR A 60 22.69 0.85 -37.56
C THR A 60 22.40 1.96 -36.56
N GLY A 61 22.02 1.56 -35.37
CA GLY A 61 21.85 2.45 -34.24
C GLY A 61 21.72 1.59 -33.00
N THR A 62 22.85 1.22 -32.41
CA THR A 62 22.89 0.85 -31.00
C THR A 62 22.37 2.05 -30.22
N LYS A 63 21.05 2.08 -29.97
CA LYS A 63 20.48 2.95 -28.95
C LYS A 63 20.93 2.31 -27.65
N ALA A 64 22.08 2.76 -27.15
CA ALA A 64 22.47 2.54 -25.77
C ALA A 64 21.23 2.82 -24.92
N GLU A 65 20.90 1.88 -24.04
CA GLU A 65 19.89 2.05 -23.00
C GLU A 65 20.11 3.44 -22.40
N GLU A 66 19.19 4.38 -22.70
CA GLU A 66 19.27 5.72 -22.17
C GLU A 66 18.93 5.59 -20.69
N SER A 67 19.97 5.33 -19.88
CA SER A 67 19.96 5.24 -18.42
C SER A 67 19.10 6.38 -17.87
N ALA A 68 17.87 6.02 -17.56
CA ALA A 68 16.80 6.96 -17.33
C ALA A 68 16.91 7.56 -15.92
N ALA A 69 16.87 8.90 -15.86
CA ALA A 69 16.82 9.73 -14.66
C ALA A 69 17.60 9.21 -13.42
N VAL A 70 18.87 9.62 -13.29
CA VAL A 70 19.69 9.30 -12.11
C VAL A 70 19.59 10.42 -11.07
N VAL A 71 19.23 10.08 -9.83
CA VAL A 71 19.25 10.98 -8.67
C VAL A 71 20.47 10.63 -7.81
N PRO A 72 21.30 11.61 -7.38
CA PRO A 72 21.13 13.06 -7.52
C PRO A 72 21.80 13.68 -8.76
N ASP A 73 22.36 12.89 -9.67
CA ASP A 73 23.22 13.40 -10.76
C ASP A 73 22.50 14.34 -11.73
N ARG A 74 21.33 13.90 -12.24
CA ARG A 74 20.54 14.65 -13.23
C ARG A 74 19.46 15.49 -12.58
N TYR A 75 18.90 14.99 -11.48
CA TYR A 75 17.88 15.67 -10.68
C TYR A 75 18.38 15.70 -9.26
N SER A 76 18.34 16.86 -8.61
CA SER A 76 18.76 16.98 -7.20
C SER A 76 17.74 16.40 -6.23
N ALA A 77 16.49 16.23 -6.66
CA ALA A 77 15.37 15.70 -5.89
C ALA A 77 14.64 14.58 -6.64
N ILE A 78 14.14 13.59 -5.89
CA ILE A 78 13.39 12.47 -6.43
C ILE A 78 12.05 12.94 -6.99
N GLN A 79 11.36 13.83 -6.29
CA GLN A 79 10.08 14.35 -6.78
C GLN A 79 10.22 15.08 -8.13
N GLU A 80 11.34 15.78 -8.35
CA GLU A 80 11.62 16.44 -9.63
C GLU A 80 11.82 15.41 -10.76
N ALA A 81 12.54 14.32 -10.47
CA ALA A 81 12.70 13.22 -11.40
C ALA A 81 11.35 12.58 -11.77
N ILE A 82 10.47 12.33 -10.79
CA ILE A 82 9.11 11.83 -11.02
C ILE A 82 8.32 12.82 -11.90
N ASN A 83 8.30 14.11 -11.53
CA ASN A 83 7.58 15.15 -12.27
C ASN A 83 8.04 15.26 -13.73
N SER A 84 9.32 15.02 -14.01
CA SER A 84 9.91 15.09 -15.34
C SER A 84 9.80 13.79 -16.15
N SER A 85 9.47 12.68 -15.50
CA SER A 85 9.47 11.36 -16.12
C SER A 85 8.24 11.08 -16.97
N ARG A 86 8.41 10.24 -17.99
CA ARG A 86 7.31 9.74 -18.83
C ARG A 86 6.82 8.39 -18.30
N THR A 87 5.58 8.02 -18.62
CA THR A 87 5.04 6.68 -18.39
C THR A 87 6.02 5.60 -18.88
N GLY A 88 6.23 4.57 -18.07
CA GLY A 88 7.16 3.46 -18.29
C GLY A 88 8.63 3.76 -18.01
N GLN A 89 8.97 4.99 -17.63
CA GLN A 89 10.36 5.37 -17.37
C GLN A 89 10.87 4.80 -16.03
N ILE A 90 12.15 4.44 -16.01
CA ILE A 90 12.89 4.06 -14.81
C ILE A 90 13.60 5.30 -14.25
N ILE A 91 13.52 5.50 -12.95
CA ILE A 91 14.25 6.51 -12.18
C ILE A 91 15.18 5.74 -11.24
N THR A 92 16.49 5.93 -11.39
CA THR A 92 17.49 5.23 -10.57
C THR A 92 18.05 6.17 -9.52
N VAL A 93 17.96 5.80 -8.25
CA VAL A 93 18.42 6.59 -7.11
C VAL A 93 19.68 5.97 -6.53
N LYS A 94 20.76 6.75 -6.44
CA LYS A 94 22.00 6.33 -5.79
C LYS A 94 21.83 6.25 -4.27
N PRO A 95 22.67 5.47 -3.57
CA PRO A 95 22.72 5.51 -2.11
C PRO A 95 22.88 6.92 -1.56
N GLY A 96 22.13 7.23 -0.50
CA GLY A 96 22.03 8.55 0.10
C GLY A 96 20.75 8.68 0.93
N THR A 97 20.68 9.74 1.74
CA THR A 97 19.46 10.10 2.46
C THR A 97 18.76 11.24 1.75
N TYR A 98 17.50 11.02 1.39
CA TYR A 98 16.63 11.94 0.68
C TYR A 98 15.49 12.35 1.60
N TYR A 99 15.55 13.60 2.07
CA TYR A 99 14.52 14.17 2.94
C TYR A 99 13.38 14.73 2.10
N GLU A 100 12.46 13.85 1.71
CA GLU A 100 11.36 14.15 0.80
C GLU A 100 10.09 13.37 1.20
N ASN A 101 8.92 13.95 0.92
CA ASN A 101 7.65 13.24 0.88
C ASN A 101 7.23 13.16 -0.59
N ILE A 102 7.33 11.99 -1.20
CA ILE A 102 7.15 11.81 -2.64
C ILE A 102 5.71 11.38 -2.99
N ASP A 103 5.22 11.88 -4.11
CA ASP A 103 3.92 11.57 -4.70
C ASP A 103 4.13 11.15 -6.16
N PHE A 104 3.63 9.98 -6.53
CA PHE A 104 3.74 9.46 -7.89
C PHE A 104 2.86 10.22 -8.90
N ARG A 105 1.87 10.99 -8.45
CA ARG A 105 1.05 11.90 -9.25
C ARG A 105 0.43 11.26 -10.49
N GLY A 106 -0.03 10.02 -10.35
CA GLY A 106 -0.71 9.26 -11.40
C GLY A 106 0.24 8.73 -12.46
N LYS A 107 1.55 8.70 -12.19
CA LYS A 107 2.55 8.23 -13.15
C LYS A 107 2.91 6.77 -12.95
N GLU A 108 2.83 6.01 -14.05
CA GLU A 108 3.37 4.66 -14.15
C GLU A 108 4.90 4.71 -14.37
N VAL A 109 5.67 5.05 -13.34
CA VAL A 109 7.14 5.04 -13.39
C VAL A 109 7.70 4.00 -12.44
N THR A 110 8.89 3.48 -12.76
CA THR A 110 9.66 2.66 -11.81
C THR A 110 10.65 3.53 -11.08
N LEU A 111 10.42 3.77 -9.80
CA LEU A 111 11.40 4.35 -8.89
C LEU A 111 12.17 3.21 -8.22
N ARG A 112 13.49 3.16 -8.44
CA ARG A 112 14.36 2.11 -7.88
C ARG A 112 15.67 2.65 -7.32
N SER A 113 16.25 1.95 -6.35
CA SER A 113 17.67 2.13 -6.04
C SER A 113 18.58 1.61 -7.18
N THR A 114 19.88 1.84 -7.05
CA THR A 114 20.86 1.34 -8.04
C THR A 114 20.82 -0.17 -8.19
N ASP A 115 20.61 -0.88 -7.08
CA ASP A 115 20.49 -2.33 -7.01
C ASP A 115 19.48 -2.73 -5.90
N PRO A 116 18.22 -2.98 -6.26
CA PRO A 116 17.18 -3.40 -5.31
C PRO A 116 17.37 -4.82 -4.72
N ASP A 117 18.27 -5.62 -5.27
CA ASP A 117 18.55 -6.97 -4.80
C ASP A 117 19.71 -7.03 -3.79
N ASP A 118 20.48 -5.94 -3.66
CA ASP A 118 21.56 -5.80 -2.69
C ASP A 118 21.05 -5.12 -1.40
N PRO A 119 20.96 -5.83 -0.26
CA PRO A 119 20.49 -5.27 1.01
C PRO A 119 21.31 -4.06 1.50
N ASP A 120 22.61 -3.98 1.17
CA ASP A 120 23.44 -2.85 1.57
C ASP A 120 23.05 -1.59 0.79
N VAL A 121 22.70 -1.75 -0.50
CA VAL A 121 22.19 -0.66 -1.33
C VAL A 121 20.80 -0.23 -0.87
N VAL A 122 19.90 -1.17 -0.58
CA VAL A 122 18.55 -0.87 -0.05
C VAL A 122 18.62 -0.12 1.28
N THR A 123 19.49 -0.58 2.19
CA THR A 123 19.70 0.06 3.50
C THR A 123 20.30 1.46 3.36
N ALA A 124 21.19 1.66 2.39
CA ALA A 124 21.86 2.94 2.16
C ALA A 124 21.06 3.94 1.30
N THR A 125 19.97 3.52 0.66
CA THR A 125 19.11 4.39 -0.18
C THR A 125 17.84 4.75 0.58
N ILE A 126 17.88 5.86 1.32
CA ILE A 126 16.90 6.20 2.35
C ILE A 126 15.98 7.32 1.86
N LEU A 127 14.67 7.07 1.89
CA LEU A 127 13.62 8.09 1.83
C LEU A 127 13.18 8.41 3.26
N ASP A 128 13.39 9.65 3.70
CA ASP A 128 13.06 10.11 5.05
C ASP A 128 11.99 11.20 5.02
N GLY A 129 10.81 10.88 5.56
CA GLY A 129 9.66 11.78 5.60
C GLY A 129 9.78 12.94 6.59
N SER A 130 10.83 13.00 7.42
CA SER A 130 11.11 14.07 8.40
C SER A 130 9.93 14.41 9.34
N SER A 131 9.06 13.43 9.60
CA SER A 131 7.80 13.54 10.33
C SER A 131 6.78 14.50 9.70
N ARG A 132 6.80 14.69 8.38
CA ARG A 132 5.96 15.66 7.63
C ARG A 132 4.94 15.01 6.70
N GLY A 133 4.37 13.88 7.09
CA GLY A 133 3.37 13.17 6.30
C GLY A 133 3.79 11.75 5.95
N SER A 134 3.09 11.14 5.00
CA SER A 134 3.53 9.88 4.40
C SER A 134 4.84 10.08 3.64
N VAL A 135 5.78 9.14 3.73
CA VAL A 135 7.04 9.23 2.97
C VAL A 135 6.76 9.07 1.47
N VAL A 136 5.89 8.13 1.11
CA VAL A 136 5.49 7.85 -0.27
C VAL A 136 3.97 7.82 -0.39
N THR A 137 3.42 8.47 -1.42
CA THR A 137 1.98 8.52 -1.67
C THR A 137 1.63 8.09 -3.11
N PHE A 138 0.57 7.26 -3.22
CA PHE A 138 -0.12 6.89 -4.45
C PHE A 138 -1.61 7.21 -4.26
N LYS A 139 -2.10 8.24 -4.95
CA LYS A 139 -3.45 8.77 -4.72
C LYS A 139 -4.13 9.36 -5.96
N SER A 140 -3.55 9.12 -7.13
CA SER A 140 -3.95 9.75 -8.38
C SER A 140 -4.27 8.71 -9.46
N GLY A 141 -4.64 7.49 -9.05
CA GLY A 141 -5.03 6.42 -9.95
C GLY A 141 -3.86 5.62 -10.51
N GLU A 142 -2.73 5.61 -9.81
CA GLU A 142 -1.57 4.79 -10.21
C GLU A 142 -1.94 3.31 -10.27
N GLY A 143 -1.55 2.63 -11.34
CA GLY A 143 -1.67 1.19 -11.54
C GLY A 143 -0.38 0.45 -11.24
N ALA A 144 -0.32 -0.82 -11.66
CA ALA A 144 0.79 -1.72 -11.33
C ALA A 144 2.13 -1.33 -11.96
N GLY A 145 2.15 -0.43 -12.95
CA GLY A 145 3.36 0.12 -13.57
C GLY A 145 4.01 1.24 -12.77
N ALA A 146 3.33 1.78 -11.75
CA ALA A 146 3.93 2.59 -10.70
C ALA A 146 4.65 1.65 -9.71
N VAL A 147 5.97 1.54 -9.86
CA VAL A 147 6.80 0.59 -9.11
C VAL A 147 7.69 1.35 -8.14
N LEU A 148 7.71 0.93 -6.88
CA LEU A 148 8.63 1.41 -5.85
C LEU A 148 9.47 0.24 -5.34
N THR A 149 10.79 0.30 -5.54
CA THR A 149 11.65 -0.83 -5.17
C THR A 149 13.05 -0.49 -4.69
N GLY A 150 13.51 -1.19 -3.66
CA GLY A 150 14.89 -1.11 -3.20
C GLY A 150 15.21 0.07 -2.29
N PHE A 151 14.25 0.58 -1.52
CA PHE A 151 14.46 1.72 -0.61
C PHE A 151 14.31 1.35 0.86
N THR A 152 15.03 2.07 1.72
CA THR A 152 14.62 2.25 3.12
C THR A 152 13.66 3.44 3.21
N ILE A 153 12.49 3.24 3.80
CA ILE A 153 11.40 4.22 3.92
C ILE A 153 11.13 4.45 5.40
N THR A 154 11.41 5.66 5.88
CA THR A 154 11.45 5.98 7.32
C THR A 154 11.01 7.39 7.64
N GLY A 155 10.79 7.67 8.92
CA GLY A 155 10.54 9.04 9.41
C GLY A 155 9.20 9.59 8.94
N GLY A 156 8.30 8.75 8.46
CA GLY A 156 6.95 9.13 8.10
C GLY A 156 6.06 9.34 9.33
N SER A 157 5.13 10.29 9.24
CA SER A 157 4.11 10.53 10.27
C SER A 157 2.67 10.32 9.77
N GLY A 158 2.48 10.16 8.46
CA GLY A 158 1.19 9.90 7.82
C GLY A 158 0.48 11.15 7.32
N THR A 159 -0.26 11.01 6.22
CA THR A 159 -0.94 12.11 5.52
C THR A 159 -2.33 12.36 6.10
N TRP A 160 -2.63 13.64 6.36
CA TRP A 160 -3.96 14.07 6.78
C TRP A 160 -4.91 14.18 5.59
N GLU A 161 -6.04 13.49 5.68
CA GLU A 161 -7.16 13.60 4.73
C GLU A 161 -8.40 14.16 5.45
N ASP A 162 -9.08 15.07 4.77
CA ASP A 162 -10.31 15.72 5.22
C ASP A 162 -11.53 14.92 4.74
N TYR A 163 -12.42 14.58 5.67
CA TYR A 163 -13.69 13.93 5.33
C TYR A 163 -14.85 14.80 5.77
N THR A 164 -15.84 14.94 4.89
CA THR A 164 -17.17 15.40 5.25
C THR A 164 -18.15 14.24 5.10
N ILE A 165 -18.83 13.89 6.18
CA ILE A 165 -20.02 13.03 6.15
C ILE A 165 -21.24 13.91 6.43
N THR A 166 -22.29 13.74 5.63
CA THR A 166 -23.61 14.30 5.95
C THR A 166 -24.42 13.23 6.68
N SER A 167 -24.80 13.47 7.92
CA SER A 167 -25.66 12.58 8.70
C SER A 167 -27.09 12.54 8.13
N TYR A 168 -27.89 11.58 8.56
CA TYR A 168 -29.28 11.40 8.07
C TYR A 168 -30.20 12.60 8.29
N ASP A 169 -29.92 13.42 9.30
CA ASP A 169 -30.62 14.68 9.59
C ASP A 169 -30.11 15.87 8.77
N GLY A 170 -29.12 15.66 7.91
CA GLY A 170 -28.55 16.68 7.04
C GLY A 170 -27.41 17.48 7.65
N GLU A 171 -26.96 17.17 8.88
CA GLU A 171 -25.80 17.84 9.46
C GLU A 171 -24.50 17.39 8.79
N ARG A 172 -23.58 18.33 8.56
CA ARG A 172 -22.25 18.05 7.99
C ARG A 172 -21.24 17.89 9.12
N LEU A 173 -20.76 16.66 9.30
CA LEU A 173 -19.68 16.34 10.22
C LEU A 173 -18.36 16.33 9.44
N ASN A 174 -17.39 17.11 9.92
CA ASN A 174 -16.04 17.12 9.38
C ASN A 174 -15.10 16.45 10.37
N PHE A 175 -14.29 15.52 9.88
CA PHE A 175 -13.24 14.88 10.67
C PHE A 175 -11.99 14.72 9.81
N LYS A 176 -10.84 14.69 10.49
CA LYS A 176 -9.54 14.45 9.88
C LYS A 176 -9.07 13.06 10.25
N ARG A 177 -8.36 12.42 9.33
CA ARG A 177 -7.68 11.15 9.62
C ARG A 177 -6.30 11.16 9.02
N GLN A 178 -5.40 10.48 9.70
CA GLN A 178 -4.03 10.35 9.26
C GLN A 178 -3.78 8.92 8.76
N TYR A 179 -3.19 8.81 7.57
CA TYR A 179 -2.94 7.51 6.92
C TYR A 179 -1.49 7.34 6.50
N GLY A 180 -0.99 6.12 6.60
CA GLY A 180 0.16 5.66 5.81
C GLY A 180 1.47 6.33 6.19
N GLY A 181 1.94 6.15 7.43
CA GLY A 181 3.20 6.74 7.89
C GLY A 181 4.34 6.59 6.86
N GLY A 182 4.69 5.36 6.52
CA GLY A 182 5.64 5.07 5.44
C GLY A 182 5.02 5.30 4.07
N ILE A 183 4.00 4.51 3.73
CA ILE A 183 3.37 4.52 2.42
C ILE A 183 1.86 4.68 2.56
N PHE A 184 1.29 5.63 1.81
CA PHE A 184 -0.15 5.81 1.69
C PHE A 184 -0.64 5.51 0.27
N ILE A 185 -1.58 4.58 0.16
CA ILE A 185 -2.21 4.15 -1.09
C ILE A 185 -3.72 4.36 -0.97
N THR A 186 -4.31 5.19 -1.83
CA THR A 186 -5.76 5.38 -1.94
C THR A 186 -6.17 5.45 -3.42
N GLY A 187 -7.25 4.78 -3.81
CA GLY A 187 -7.73 4.76 -5.19
C GLY A 187 -6.69 4.29 -6.22
N SER A 188 -5.69 3.52 -5.80
CA SER A 188 -4.48 3.23 -6.58
C SER A 188 -3.98 1.80 -6.33
N SER A 189 -3.32 1.18 -7.31
CA SER A 189 -2.86 -0.21 -7.25
C SER A 189 -1.40 -0.37 -7.69
N PRO A 190 -0.43 0.30 -7.02
CA PRO A 190 1.00 0.23 -7.33
C PRO A 190 1.64 -1.13 -7.03
N THR A 191 2.87 -1.30 -7.49
CA THR A 191 3.75 -2.43 -7.15
C THR A 191 4.83 -1.97 -6.16
N ILE A 192 4.82 -2.52 -4.95
CA ILE A 192 5.73 -2.19 -3.85
C ILE A 192 6.60 -3.40 -3.53
N THR A 193 7.89 -3.34 -3.84
CA THR A 193 8.76 -4.52 -3.70
C THR A 193 10.15 -4.25 -3.16
N LYS A 194 10.71 -5.18 -2.37
CA LYS A 194 12.10 -5.13 -1.89
C LYS A 194 12.46 -3.84 -1.14
N ASN A 195 11.51 -3.28 -0.39
CA ASN A 195 11.75 -2.12 0.45
C ASN A 195 11.89 -2.52 1.92
N VAL A 196 12.60 -1.70 2.69
CA VAL A 196 12.62 -1.72 4.15
C VAL A 196 11.77 -0.54 4.65
N ILE A 197 10.57 -0.81 5.15
CA ILE A 197 9.61 0.18 5.63
C ILE A 197 9.64 0.15 7.15
N ARG A 198 10.31 1.13 7.76
CA ARG A 198 10.57 1.09 9.19
C ARG A 198 10.50 2.43 9.90
N ASP A 199 10.30 2.37 11.20
CA ASP A 199 10.33 3.54 12.09
C ASP A 199 9.34 4.64 11.64
N ASN A 200 8.24 4.26 10.99
CA ASN A 200 7.18 5.17 10.61
C ASN A 200 6.06 5.19 11.64
N ARG A 201 5.40 6.33 11.75
CA ARG A 201 4.37 6.60 12.73
C ARG A 201 3.07 7.01 12.06
N ALA A 202 1.95 6.65 12.67
CA ALA A 202 0.64 7.25 12.43
C ALA A 202 0.07 7.61 13.81
N GLU A 203 0.48 8.78 14.31
CA GLU A 203 0.24 9.26 15.66
C GLU A 203 -0.60 10.52 15.63
N ASN A 204 -1.66 10.58 16.44
CA ASN A 204 -2.48 11.76 16.55
C ASN A 204 -2.25 12.45 17.89
N ALA A 205 -1.60 13.61 17.85
CA ALA A 205 -1.39 14.43 19.04
C ALA A 205 -2.64 15.25 19.47
N ALA A 206 -3.76 15.24 18.74
CA ALA A 206 -4.75 16.32 18.83
C ALA A 206 -6.25 15.98 18.79
N SER A 207 -6.71 14.73 18.60
CA SER A 207 -8.15 14.43 18.57
C SER A 207 -8.48 12.96 18.85
N ASP A 208 -9.76 12.68 19.15
CA ASP A 208 -10.38 11.33 19.21
C ASP A 208 -10.36 10.58 17.85
N GLU A 209 -9.51 11.02 16.91
CA GLU A 209 -9.38 10.51 15.56
C GLU A 209 -8.14 9.60 15.48
N LEU A 210 -8.27 8.48 14.79
CA LEU A 210 -7.29 7.39 14.85
C LEU A 210 -6.36 7.42 13.64
N GLY A 211 -5.05 7.35 13.88
CA GLY A 211 -4.04 7.17 12.83
C GLY A 211 -4.02 5.72 12.32
N LEU A 212 -3.90 5.52 11.00
CA LEU A 212 -4.10 4.21 10.35
C LEU A 212 -2.92 3.82 9.46
N GLY A 213 -2.42 2.59 9.64
CA GLY A 213 -1.40 2.01 8.75
C GLY A 213 -0.05 2.72 8.85
N ALA A 214 0.64 2.60 9.99
CA ALA A 214 1.89 3.35 10.18
C ALA A 214 2.99 2.94 9.19
N GLY A 215 3.12 1.65 8.85
CA GLY A 215 3.97 1.22 7.75
C GLY A 215 3.32 1.52 6.40
N ILE A 216 2.21 0.84 6.09
CA ILE A 216 1.46 0.97 4.84
C ILE A 216 -0.04 1.11 5.12
N ALA A 217 -0.69 2.09 4.51
CA ALA A 217 -2.15 2.19 4.46
C ALA A 217 -2.67 1.98 3.03
N VAL A 218 -3.67 1.11 2.87
CA VAL A 218 -4.31 0.75 1.59
C VAL A 218 -5.82 1.00 1.68
N LEU A 219 -6.31 1.98 0.92
CA LEU A 219 -7.66 2.52 1.03
C LEU A 219 -8.38 2.60 -0.31
N ASP A 220 -9.71 2.71 -0.25
CA ASP A 220 -10.57 3.15 -1.35
C ASP A 220 -10.39 2.38 -2.66
N CYS A 221 -10.84 1.11 -2.67
CA CYS A 221 -10.81 0.25 -3.86
C CYS A 221 -9.40 0.02 -4.44
N SER A 222 -8.39 -0.03 -3.57
CA SER A 222 -6.98 -0.24 -3.96
C SER A 222 -6.62 -1.73 -3.98
N SER A 223 -5.84 -2.15 -4.98
CA SER A 223 -5.37 -3.55 -5.13
C SER A 223 -3.86 -3.63 -5.43
N PRO A 224 -2.98 -3.02 -4.61
CA PRO A 224 -1.54 -3.07 -4.83
C PRO A 224 -0.97 -4.47 -4.68
N LEU A 225 0.18 -4.69 -5.33
CA LEU A 225 1.07 -5.81 -5.03
C LEU A 225 2.10 -5.35 -3.98
N ILE A 226 2.13 -6.01 -2.83
CA ILE A 226 3.10 -5.78 -1.76
C ILE A 226 3.91 -7.07 -1.60
N GLU A 227 5.13 -7.09 -2.13
CA GLU A 227 5.94 -8.31 -2.19
C GLU A 227 7.41 -8.13 -1.81
N GLY A 228 7.95 -9.04 -1.00
CA GLY A 228 9.39 -9.05 -0.71
C GLY A 228 9.86 -7.86 0.12
N ASN A 229 8.96 -7.20 0.86
CA ASN A 229 9.32 -6.07 1.71
C ASN A 229 9.61 -6.54 3.14
N THR A 230 10.44 -5.77 3.85
CA THR A 230 10.57 -5.82 5.31
C THR A 230 9.80 -4.64 5.90
N ILE A 231 8.76 -4.91 6.68
CA ILE A 231 7.90 -3.91 7.31
C ILE A 231 8.07 -4.07 8.81
N THR A 232 8.82 -3.17 9.43
CA THR A 232 9.25 -3.36 10.81
C THR A 232 9.24 -2.10 11.66
N GLN A 233 9.00 -2.23 12.97
CA GLN A 233 9.10 -1.11 13.93
C GLN A 233 8.21 0.09 13.58
N ASN A 234 7.09 -0.15 12.88
CA ASN A 234 6.11 0.90 12.61
C ASN A 234 5.08 0.96 13.74
N TYR A 235 4.69 2.18 14.12
CA TYR A 235 3.81 2.43 15.26
C TYR A 235 2.58 3.25 14.87
N SER A 236 1.40 2.67 15.06
CA SER A 236 0.12 3.33 14.91
C SER A 236 -0.53 3.55 16.28
N GLU A 237 -0.98 4.76 16.55
CA GLU A 237 -1.82 5.04 17.73
C GLU A 237 -3.27 4.55 17.54
N GLY A 238 -3.69 4.29 16.30
CA GLY A 238 -4.98 3.69 15.99
C GLY A 238 -4.84 2.23 15.60
N TYR A 239 -4.95 1.96 14.30
CA TYR A 239 -5.11 0.63 13.73
C TYR A 239 -4.04 0.30 12.70
N GLY A 240 -3.60 -0.96 12.65
CA GLY A 240 -2.64 -1.43 11.65
C GLY A 240 -1.26 -0.83 11.85
N GLY A 241 -0.45 -1.42 12.74
CA GLY A 241 0.93 -0.96 12.95
C GLY A 241 1.77 -1.13 11.68
N GLY A 242 1.78 -2.35 11.13
CA GLY A 242 2.47 -2.67 9.87
C GLY A 242 1.66 -2.24 8.65
N ILE A 243 0.56 -2.94 8.38
CA ILE A 243 -0.31 -2.74 7.21
C ILE A 243 -1.76 -2.56 7.64
N ALA A 244 -2.43 -1.53 7.12
CA ALA A 244 -3.86 -1.30 7.31
C ALA A 244 -4.59 -1.33 5.96
N ILE A 245 -5.67 -2.13 5.86
CA ILE A 245 -6.46 -2.32 4.64
C ILE A 245 -7.93 -1.97 4.89
N PHE A 246 -8.44 -1.03 4.11
CA PHE A 246 -9.76 -0.42 4.30
C PHE A 246 -10.52 -0.25 2.98
N TYR A 247 -11.84 -0.10 3.12
CA TYR A 247 -12.76 0.38 2.09
C TYR A 247 -12.67 -0.37 0.76
N ARG A 248 -13.07 -1.66 0.78
CA ARG A 248 -13.14 -2.51 -0.41
C ARG A 248 -11.80 -2.66 -1.14
N SER A 249 -10.72 -2.75 -0.38
CA SER A 249 -9.39 -2.94 -0.94
C SER A 249 -9.00 -4.42 -0.96
N HIS A 250 -8.29 -4.84 -2.01
CA HIS A 250 -7.98 -6.25 -2.28
C HIS A 250 -6.49 -6.45 -2.62
N PRO A 251 -5.55 -6.00 -1.77
CA PRO A 251 -4.13 -6.14 -2.06
C PRO A 251 -3.68 -7.60 -2.06
N VAL A 252 -2.62 -7.87 -2.81
CA VAL A 252 -1.86 -9.11 -2.70
C VAL A 252 -0.62 -8.84 -1.85
N ILE A 253 -0.58 -9.45 -0.66
CA ILE A 253 0.52 -9.33 0.31
C ILE A 253 1.24 -10.67 0.34
N LYS A 254 2.43 -10.75 -0.27
CA LYS A 254 3.17 -12.00 -0.32
C LYS A 254 4.66 -11.90 -0.08
N ASN A 255 5.23 -12.93 0.54
CA ASN A 255 6.69 -13.03 0.75
C ASN A 255 7.29 -11.82 1.48
N ASN A 256 6.53 -11.18 2.37
CA ASN A 256 7.03 -10.08 3.21
C ASN A 256 7.44 -10.58 4.58
N LEU A 257 8.39 -9.87 5.19
CA LEU A 257 8.65 -9.93 6.63
C LEU A 257 7.91 -8.77 7.29
N ILE A 258 6.98 -9.07 8.19
CA ILE A 258 6.16 -8.09 8.91
C ILE A 258 6.39 -8.33 10.40
N GLU A 259 7.32 -7.58 10.98
CA GLU A 259 7.79 -7.84 12.34
C GLU A 259 7.85 -6.60 13.24
N ASP A 260 7.75 -6.78 14.54
CA ASP A 260 7.91 -5.69 15.53
C ASP A 260 7.05 -4.45 15.28
N ASN A 261 5.93 -4.58 14.56
CA ASN A 261 5.00 -3.49 14.36
C ASN A 261 3.99 -3.43 15.50
N ARG A 262 3.56 -2.22 15.83
CA ARG A 262 2.66 -1.99 16.95
C ARG A 262 1.49 -1.10 16.55
N SER A 263 0.29 -1.54 16.91
CA SER A 263 -0.86 -0.64 17.03
C SER A 263 -1.28 -0.52 18.49
N VAL A 264 -1.98 0.55 18.86
CA VAL A 264 -2.58 0.63 20.20
C VAL A 264 -3.82 -0.27 20.25
N ASP A 265 -4.68 -0.23 19.24
CA ASP A 265 -5.98 -0.89 19.29
C ASP A 265 -6.02 -2.25 18.57
N PHE A 266 -6.06 -2.26 17.23
CA PHE A 266 -6.31 -3.46 16.44
C PHE A 266 -5.20 -3.72 15.42
N GLY A 267 -4.80 -4.98 15.27
CA GLY A 267 -3.92 -5.45 14.19
C GLY A 267 -2.52 -4.82 14.24
N GLY A 268 -1.64 -5.38 15.07
CA GLY A 268 -0.26 -4.89 15.17
C GLY A 268 0.50 -5.04 13.85
N GLY A 269 0.43 -6.23 13.26
CA GLY A 269 1.03 -6.56 11.97
C GLY A 269 0.13 -6.11 10.82
N ILE A 270 -1.00 -6.79 10.64
CA ILE A 270 -1.95 -6.53 9.55
C ILE A 270 -3.36 -6.32 10.10
N LEU A 271 -4.04 -5.30 9.60
CA LEU A 271 -5.46 -5.08 9.82
C LEU A 271 -6.24 -5.06 8.49
N VAL A 272 -7.35 -5.77 8.45
CA VAL A 272 -8.27 -5.87 7.30
C VAL A 272 -9.69 -5.54 7.75
N THR A 273 -10.30 -4.52 7.14
CA THR A 273 -11.63 -4.07 7.54
C THR A 273 -12.41 -3.41 6.40
N MET A 274 -13.69 -3.12 6.64
CA MET A 274 -14.59 -2.42 5.72
C MET A 274 -14.69 -3.08 4.34
N MET A 275 -15.18 -4.33 4.33
CA MET A 275 -15.48 -5.11 3.11
C MET A 275 -14.26 -5.34 2.21
N SER A 276 -13.10 -5.56 2.81
CA SER A 276 -11.83 -5.80 2.12
C SER A 276 -11.51 -7.29 2.10
N ASP A 277 -10.88 -7.77 1.02
CA ASP A 277 -10.58 -9.20 0.85
C ASP A 277 -9.18 -9.41 0.25
N PRO A 278 -8.10 -9.23 1.03
CA PRO A 278 -6.74 -9.42 0.55
C PRO A 278 -6.37 -10.90 0.38
N VAL A 279 -5.35 -11.13 -0.43
CA VAL A 279 -4.61 -12.40 -0.44
C VAL A 279 -3.33 -12.21 0.37
N ILE A 280 -3.16 -12.99 1.43
CA ILE A 280 -2.02 -12.93 2.35
C ILE A 280 -1.31 -14.28 2.27
N SER A 281 -0.15 -14.33 1.63
CA SER A 281 0.53 -15.62 1.38
C SER A 281 2.06 -15.60 1.48
N GLY A 282 2.66 -16.61 2.10
CA GLY A 282 4.13 -16.73 2.13
C GLY A 282 4.81 -15.69 3.00
N ASN A 283 4.08 -14.98 3.87
CA ASN A 283 4.65 -13.96 4.73
C ASN A 283 5.12 -14.55 6.06
N GLU A 284 6.11 -13.90 6.66
CA GLU A 284 6.44 -14.05 8.06
C GLU A 284 5.86 -12.87 8.84
N ILE A 285 4.97 -13.14 9.79
CA ILE A 285 4.27 -12.15 10.61
C ILE A 285 4.61 -12.46 12.07
N SER A 286 5.59 -11.75 12.63
CA SER A 286 6.12 -12.09 13.94
C SER A 286 6.34 -10.90 14.87
N HIS A 287 6.29 -11.11 16.18
CA HIS A 287 6.59 -10.07 17.18
C HIS A 287 5.75 -8.78 17.09
N ASN A 288 4.65 -8.79 16.35
CA ASN A 288 3.77 -7.64 16.26
C ASN A 288 2.87 -7.57 17.51
N SER A 289 2.47 -6.36 17.89
CA SER A 289 1.71 -6.12 19.12
C SER A 289 0.52 -5.19 18.92
N ALA A 290 -0.59 -5.48 19.60
CA ALA A 290 -1.78 -4.61 19.64
C ALA A 290 -2.57 -4.85 20.94
N SER A 291 -3.55 -4.00 21.28
CA SER A 291 -4.51 -4.35 22.33
C SER A 291 -5.32 -5.59 21.92
N THR A 292 -5.73 -5.66 20.65
CA THR A 292 -6.49 -6.78 20.07
C THR A 292 -5.83 -7.29 18.80
N CYS A 293 -5.49 -8.59 18.79
CA CYS A 293 -4.82 -9.31 17.69
C CYS A 293 -3.51 -8.64 17.22
N GLY A 294 -2.38 -9.08 17.78
CA GLY A 294 -1.05 -8.57 17.41
C GLY A 294 -0.68 -8.88 15.96
N ALA A 295 -1.01 -10.08 15.46
CA ALA A 295 -0.61 -10.53 14.13
C ALA A 295 -1.51 -9.98 13.00
N LEU A 296 -2.75 -10.47 12.96
CA LEU A 296 -3.70 -10.26 11.86
C LEU A 296 -5.10 -10.08 12.45
N TYR A 297 -5.73 -8.94 12.16
CA TYR A 297 -7.10 -8.63 12.55
C TYR A 297 -7.99 -8.51 11.30
N ILE A 298 -9.12 -9.21 11.25
CA ILE A 298 -10.07 -9.19 10.12
C ILE A 298 -11.48 -8.93 10.69
N ALA A 299 -12.15 -7.88 10.25
CA ALA A 299 -13.49 -7.51 10.75
C ALA A 299 -14.33 -6.73 9.73
N HIS A 300 -15.57 -6.37 10.12
CA HIS A 300 -16.48 -5.50 9.36
C HIS A 300 -16.74 -5.99 7.92
N MET A 301 -17.27 -7.22 7.82
CA MET A 301 -17.63 -7.87 6.56
C MET A 301 -16.44 -8.10 5.61
N SER A 302 -15.22 -7.99 6.11
CA SER A 302 -14.00 -8.38 5.39
C SER A 302 -13.74 -9.88 5.51
N GLY A 303 -13.14 -10.44 4.46
CA GLY A 303 -12.47 -11.73 4.47
C GLY A 303 -10.96 -11.57 4.27
N ALA A 304 -10.24 -12.69 4.21
CA ALA A 304 -8.89 -12.75 3.68
C ALA A 304 -8.57 -14.20 3.26
N THR A 305 -7.85 -14.36 2.14
CA THR A 305 -7.24 -15.66 1.83
C THR A 305 -5.87 -15.71 2.50
N VAL A 306 -5.74 -16.51 3.57
CA VAL A 306 -4.50 -16.62 4.36
C VAL A 306 -3.88 -18.00 4.16
N VAL A 307 -2.78 -18.08 3.40
CA VAL A 307 -2.16 -19.36 3.02
C VAL A 307 -0.65 -19.34 3.15
N ASN A 308 -0.05 -20.41 3.67
CA ASN A 308 1.40 -20.57 3.76
C ASN A 308 2.13 -19.40 4.46
N ASN A 309 1.55 -18.81 5.50
CA ASN A 309 2.21 -17.79 6.30
C ASN A 309 2.82 -18.42 7.56
N LEU A 310 3.97 -17.90 8.00
CA LEU A 310 4.51 -18.14 9.34
C LEU A 310 4.00 -17.03 10.25
N ILE A 311 3.15 -17.36 11.22
CA ILE A 311 2.63 -16.40 12.21
C ILE A 311 3.10 -16.86 13.59
N SER A 312 3.93 -16.07 14.26
CA SER A 312 4.57 -16.49 15.50
C SER A 312 4.94 -15.32 16.42
N SER A 313 4.89 -15.54 17.73
CA SER A 313 5.39 -14.58 18.74
C SER A 313 4.69 -13.21 18.71
N ASN A 314 3.49 -13.11 18.15
CA ASN A 314 2.72 -11.87 18.21
C ASN A 314 2.01 -11.78 19.56
N SER A 315 1.80 -10.56 20.04
CA SER A 315 1.21 -10.32 21.36
C SER A 315 -0.05 -9.47 21.27
N ALA A 316 -1.05 -9.80 22.08
CA ALA A 316 -2.17 -8.91 22.30
C ALA A 316 -2.67 -8.99 23.74
N SER A 317 -3.20 -7.88 24.24
CA SER A 317 -3.91 -7.84 25.52
C SER A 317 -5.17 -8.72 25.47
N LEU A 318 -5.79 -8.83 24.29
CA LEU A 318 -6.93 -9.67 23.98
C LEU A 318 -6.67 -10.42 22.66
N GLY A 319 -6.52 -11.76 22.71
CA GLY A 319 -6.44 -12.61 21.51
C GLY A 319 -5.08 -12.70 20.83
N GLY A 320 -3.97 -12.80 21.58
CA GLY A 320 -2.63 -13.01 21.00
C GLY A 320 -2.41 -14.46 20.55
N ALA A 321 -2.06 -14.65 19.28
CA ALA A 321 -1.44 -15.86 18.74
C ALA A 321 -0.25 -15.45 17.85
#